data_AF-A0A814Z625-F1
#
_entry.id   AF-A0A814Z625-F1
#
_cell.length_a   1.000
_cell.length_b   1.000
_cell.length_c   1.000
_cell.angle_alpha   90.00
_cell.angle_beta   90.00
_cell.angle_gamma   90.00
#
_symmetry.space_group_name_H-M   'P 1'
#
loop_
_entity.id
_entity.type
_entity.pdbx_description
1 polymer ?
#
loop_
_entity_poly.entity_id
_entity_poly.type
_entity_poly.pdbx_seq_one_letter_code
_entity_poly.pdbx_strand_id
1 'polypeptide(L)'
;MHQRGNHSNMSTTYVSSRSSSSQPTDSTNARLVAFCSTSSRSSSISTSSTNDIEHLYVPRPSIESDFLFESCLIVFKMISLFLQYLLIYKSEKWIGPYHSPSDSFMDWYRIDYCIVTILVVFCISFQERFFPLRILINIVAFIYSYWFYSWKYVLAFTYPLVCSLLVYQDQNSKSNKSQQTSISSNSLPAHWCSTNAYDLRYETDCLRMDFNQRIRHILFSSFLSFYYICIVPLAFCDTQNIRLDIVLLLQYGFSLFLSLIMIYVSHYLPLELLTVLHRNGKHLGLWQCLPTHNHPSMIPLWDEKNPTAYEANSVVKHKRQIYRSSNSSSTVAEPGNMYHTRFAILFGRPMIFPLILCSLQIILSIIQFIFIFLDPRWFVVFSQMILFIMNTYTIRHTIRDTYLLYLVYY
;
A
#
# COMPACT_ATOMS: atom_id res chain seq x y z
N MET A 1 -31.57 -55.52 -25.10
CA MET A 1 -31.25 -56.36 -26.27
C MET A 1 -30.69 -55.42 -27.32
N HIS A 2 -29.44 -55.43 -27.79
CA HIS A 2 -28.41 -56.45 -27.87
C HIS A 2 -27.02 -55.78 -27.79
N GLN A 3 -26.09 -56.38 -27.04
CA GLN A 3 -24.65 -56.14 -27.10
C GLN A 3 -24.02 -56.88 -28.29
N ARG A 4 -22.96 -56.29 -28.87
CA ARG A 4 -21.69 -56.89 -29.37
C ARG A 4 -20.97 -55.77 -30.16
N GLY A 5 -19.73 -55.33 -29.87
CA GLY A 5 -18.57 -56.03 -29.36
C GLY A 5 -17.70 -56.48 -30.53
N ASN A 6 -16.61 -55.75 -30.83
CA ASN A 6 -15.39 -56.32 -31.40
C ASN A 6 -14.20 -55.34 -31.26
N HIS A 7 -13.19 -55.81 -30.53
CA HIS A 7 -11.83 -55.30 -30.45
C HIS A 7 -10.97 -55.85 -31.60
N SER A 8 -9.97 -55.09 -32.04
CA SER A 8 -8.68 -55.64 -32.48
C SER A 8 -7.57 -54.57 -32.48
N ASN A 9 -6.46 -54.91 -31.83
CA ASN A 9 -5.22 -54.15 -31.61
C ASN A 9 -4.31 -54.07 -32.85
N MET A 10 -3.44 -53.05 -32.93
CA MET A 10 -1.97 -53.12 -33.20
C MET A 10 -1.42 -51.69 -33.38
N SER A 11 -0.60 -51.18 -32.46
CA SER A 11 0.87 -51.33 -32.34
C SER A 11 1.68 -50.29 -33.12
N THR A 12 2.10 -49.26 -32.39
CA THR A 12 3.48 -48.75 -32.23
C THR A 12 4.45 -48.80 -33.43
N THR A 13 4.98 -47.64 -33.80
CA THR A 13 6.36 -47.54 -34.33
C THR A 13 7.09 -46.40 -33.65
N TYR A 14 8.11 -46.79 -32.89
CA TYR A 14 9.16 -45.97 -32.31
C TYR A 14 10.09 -45.46 -33.42
N VAL A 15 10.52 -44.21 -33.34
CA VAL A 15 11.88 -43.83 -33.76
C VAL A 15 12.51 -43.02 -32.64
N SER A 16 13.46 -43.70 -32.00
CA SER A 16 14.41 -43.17 -31.04
C SER A 16 15.57 -42.48 -31.75
N SER A 17 16.02 -41.35 -31.23
CA SER A 17 17.43 -40.95 -31.32
C SER A 17 17.89 -40.46 -29.95
N ARG A 18 18.53 -41.37 -29.22
CA ARG A 18 19.37 -41.08 -28.05
C ARG A 18 20.72 -40.57 -28.55
N SER A 19 21.19 -39.46 -27.99
CA SER A 19 22.61 -39.25 -27.73
C SER A 19 22.77 -38.74 -26.30
N SER A 20 23.44 -39.56 -25.51
CA SER A 20 23.84 -39.34 -24.12
C SER A 20 25.20 -38.65 -24.08
N SER A 21 25.38 -37.65 -23.22
CA SER A 21 26.38 -37.68 -22.14
C SER A 21 26.56 -36.31 -21.45
N SER A 22 26.91 -36.40 -20.16
CA SER A 22 27.55 -35.43 -19.27
C SER A 22 26.75 -34.22 -18.76
N GLN A 23 26.33 -34.33 -17.48
CA GLN A 23 26.33 -33.19 -16.55
C GLN A 23 27.77 -32.66 -16.39
N PRO A 24 27.92 -31.36 -16.08
CA PRO A 24 28.12 -31.02 -14.68
C PRO A 24 27.15 -29.94 -14.17
N THR A 25 27.11 -29.91 -12.85
CA THR A 25 26.45 -29.01 -11.91
C THR A 25 26.62 -27.51 -12.20
N ASP A 26 25.67 -26.72 -11.67
CA ASP A 26 25.61 -25.26 -11.57
C ASP A 26 24.80 -24.51 -12.65
N SER A 27 23.55 -24.19 -12.32
CA SER A 27 22.87 -22.92 -12.69
C SER A 27 21.37 -22.97 -12.35
N THR A 28 21.05 -23.00 -11.06
CA THR A 28 19.69 -22.72 -10.56
C THR A 28 19.23 -21.26 -10.80
N ASN A 29 20.10 -20.39 -11.31
CA ASN A 29 19.82 -18.98 -11.59
C ASN A 29 19.26 -18.68 -13.00
N ALA A 30 19.20 -19.65 -13.91
CA ALA A 30 18.93 -19.37 -15.33
C ALA A 30 17.43 -19.43 -15.75
N ARG A 31 16.47 -19.45 -14.82
CA ARG A 31 15.03 -19.65 -15.15
C ARG A 31 14.09 -18.48 -14.86
N LEU A 32 14.58 -17.29 -14.47
CA LEU A 32 13.70 -16.17 -14.07
C LEU A 32 13.37 -15.14 -15.16
N VAL A 33 13.97 -15.20 -16.35
CA VAL A 33 13.72 -14.21 -17.40
C VAL A 33 12.85 -14.81 -18.52
N ALA A 34 11.53 -14.79 -18.30
CA ALA A 34 10.57 -15.04 -19.37
C ALA A 34 10.32 -13.72 -20.13
N PHE A 35 10.87 -13.61 -21.33
CA PHE A 35 10.64 -12.49 -22.24
C PHE A 35 9.22 -12.56 -22.81
N CYS A 36 8.45 -11.49 -22.67
CA CYS A 36 7.15 -11.36 -23.32
C CYS A 36 7.31 -10.51 -24.58
N SER A 37 7.65 -11.14 -25.70
CA SER A 37 7.56 -10.54 -27.03
C SER A 37 6.37 -11.15 -27.78
N THR A 38 5.20 -10.53 -27.61
CA THR A 38 4.07 -10.74 -28.53
C THR A 38 3.52 -9.39 -28.97
N SER A 39 4.22 -8.76 -29.92
CA SER A 39 3.57 -7.96 -30.94
C SER A 39 3.83 -8.63 -32.29
N SER A 40 2.76 -8.75 -33.05
CA SER A 40 2.66 -9.44 -34.34
C SER A 40 3.72 -8.98 -35.34
N ARG A 41 4.43 -9.95 -35.89
CA ARG A 41 5.43 -9.83 -36.95
C ARG A 41 4.76 -9.45 -38.26
N SER A 42 4.97 -8.23 -38.75
CA SER A 42 4.91 -7.89 -40.18
C SER A 42 6.13 -7.06 -40.53
N SER A 43 6.96 -7.64 -41.40
CA SER A 43 8.25 -7.16 -41.86
C SER A 43 8.16 -5.96 -42.80
N SER A 44 8.88 -4.88 -42.47
CA SER A 44 9.53 -4.01 -43.45
C SER A 44 10.69 -3.26 -42.80
N ILE A 45 11.87 -3.43 -43.38
CA ILE A 45 13.14 -2.81 -42.98
C ILE A 45 13.08 -1.32 -43.31
N SER A 46 13.21 -0.46 -42.29
CA SER A 46 13.70 0.90 -42.45
C SER A 46 14.30 1.40 -41.12
N THR A 47 15.56 1.81 -41.23
CA THR A 47 16.44 2.39 -40.22
C THR A 47 15.89 3.65 -39.56
N SER A 48 15.58 3.58 -38.26
CA SER A 48 15.72 4.67 -37.28
C SER A 48 15.44 4.09 -35.89
N SER A 49 16.38 4.25 -34.96
CA SER A 49 16.34 3.78 -33.58
C SER A 49 15.11 4.30 -32.82
N THR A 50 14.03 3.52 -32.79
CA THR A 50 12.92 3.72 -31.87
C THR A 50 13.32 3.18 -30.50
N ASN A 51 13.22 4.05 -29.49
CA ASN A 51 13.57 3.77 -28.10
C ASN A 51 12.59 2.77 -27.48
N ASP A 52 12.76 1.49 -27.75
CA ASP A 52 12.02 0.44 -27.06
C ASP A 52 12.58 0.30 -25.64
N ILE A 53 11.91 0.92 -24.66
CA ILE A 53 12.22 0.72 -23.25
C ILE A 53 11.87 -0.73 -22.90
N GLU A 54 12.89 -1.58 -22.78
CA GLU A 54 12.71 -2.99 -22.44
C GLU A 54 12.01 -3.17 -21.09
N HIS A 55 10.93 -3.95 -21.09
CA HIS A 55 10.15 -4.26 -19.90
C HIS A 55 10.54 -5.62 -19.33
N LEU A 56 11.29 -5.60 -18.23
CA LEU A 56 11.59 -6.82 -17.49
C LEU A 56 10.34 -7.36 -16.79
N TYR A 57 10.13 -8.68 -16.90
CA TYR A 57 9.05 -9.38 -16.22
C TYR A 57 9.40 -9.51 -14.73
N VAL A 58 8.60 -8.87 -13.87
CA VAL A 58 8.69 -9.05 -12.43
C VAL A 58 7.78 -10.23 -12.06
N PRO A 59 8.29 -11.30 -11.42
CA PRO A 59 7.46 -12.42 -11.01
C PRO A 59 6.39 -11.92 -10.02
N ARG A 60 5.13 -12.25 -10.30
CA ARG A 60 4.00 -11.88 -9.44
C ARG A 60 4.11 -12.67 -8.13
N PRO A 61 4.41 -12.05 -6.98
CA PRO A 61 4.18 -12.75 -5.72
C PRO A 61 2.69 -13.08 -5.66
N SER A 62 2.35 -14.25 -5.10
CA SER A 62 0.96 -14.63 -4.88
C SER A 62 0.24 -13.49 -4.16
N ILE A 63 -0.72 -12.85 -4.82
CA ILE A 63 -1.61 -11.87 -4.18
C ILE A 63 -2.29 -12.63 -3.05
N GLU A 64 -1.98 -12.27 -1.80
CA GLU A 64 -2.72 -12.80 -0.66
C GLU A 64 -4.19 -12.46 -0.88
N SER A 65 -5.08 -13.45 -0.76
CA SER A 65 -6.50 -13.22 -0.97
C SER A 65 -6.97 -12.09 -0.04
N ASP A 66 -7.74 -11.14 -0.56
CA ASP A 66 -8.27 -10.01 0.22
C ASP A 66 -8.86 -10.44 1.57
N PHE A 67 -9.53 -11.60 1.58
CA PHE A 67 -10.11 -12.21 2.78
C PHE A 67 -9.09 -12.56 3.88
N LEU A 68 -7.91 -13.08 3.52
CA LEU A 68 -6.86 -13.42 4.48
C LEU A 68 -6.26 -12.15 5.08
N PHE A 69 -5.97 -11.14 4.25
CA PHE A 69 -5.51 -9.84 4.72
C PHE A 69 -6.52 -9.20 5.66
N GLU A 70 -7.79 -9.16 5.25
CA GLU A 70 -8.90 -8.65 6.03
C GLU A 70 -9.03 -9.37 7.39
N SER A 71 -8.84 -10.68 7.43
CA SER A 71 -8.88 -11.50 8.64
C SER A 71 -7.69 -11.22 9.57
N CYS A 72 -6.46 -11.17 9.03
CA CYS A 72 -5.26 -10.82 9.78
C CYS A 72 -5.37 -9.41 10.38
N LEU A 73 -5.93 -8.47 9.63
CA LEU A 73 -6.15 -7.11 10.08
C LEU A 73 -7.17 -7.02 11.21
N ILE A 74 -8.26 -7.81 11.16
CA ILE A 74 -9.19 -7.93 12.30
C ILE A 74 -8.43 -8.42 13.53
N VAL A 75 -7.69 -9.53 13.42
CA VAL A 75 -6.94 -10.11 14.53
C VAL A 75 -5.95 -9.08 15.11
N PHE A 76 -5.25 -8.35 14.26
CA PHE A 76 -4.35 -7.28 14.66
C PHE A 76 -5.06 -6.18 15.44
N LYS A 77 -6.21 -5.69 14.96
CA LYS A 77 -7.02 -4.66 15.64
C LYS A 77 -7.56 -5.15 16.98
N MET A 78 -8.04 -6.39 17.03
CA MET A 78 -8.56 -7.02 18.24
C MET A 78 -7.49 -7.17 19.33
N ILE A 79 -6.31 -7.66 18.96
CA ILE A 79 -5.17 -7.76 19.87
C ILE A 79 -4.74 -6.37 20.33
N SER A 80 -4.69 -5.40 19.41
CA SER A 80 -4.32 -4.02 19.74
C SER A 80 -5.31 -3.34 20.68
N LEU A 81 -6.60 -3.57 20.50
CA LEU A 81 -7.66 -3.11 21.40
C LEU A 81 -7.48 -3.71 22.79
N PHE A 82 -7.26 -5.03 22.87
CA PHE A 82 -6.97 -5.69 24.14
C PHE A 82 -5.75 -5.09 24.85
N LEU A 83 -4.65 -4.86 24.12
CA LEU A 83 -3.45 -4.24 24.66
C LEU A 83 -3.70 -2.81 25.14
N GLN A 84 -4.47 -2.00 24.42
CA GLN A 84 -4.86 -0.67 24.88
C GLN A 84 -5.62 -0.74 26.22
N TYR A 85 -6.60 -1.64 26.34
CA TYR A 85 -7.34 -1.81 27.59
C TYR A 85 -6.44 -2.30 28.73
N LEU A 86 -5.49 -3.18 28.43
CA LEU A 86 -4.49 -3.64 29.40
C LEU A 86 -3.61 -2.47 29.89
N LEU A 87 -3.21 -1.55 29.01
CA LEU A 87 -2.44 -0.36 29.38
C LEU A 87 -3.25 0.64 30.23
N ILE A 88 -4.55 0.76 29.99
CA ILE A 88 -5.46 1.64 30.73
C ILE A 88 -5.80 1.07 32.11
N TYR A 89 -6.25 -0.19 32.17
CA TYR A 89 -6.81 -0.84 33.36
C TYR A 89 -5.82 -1.80 34.06
N LYS A 90 -4.52 -1.61 33.83
CA LYS A 90 -3.46 -2.39 34.48
C LYS A 90 -3.70 -2.46 35.99
N SER A 91 -3.64 -3.67 36.57
CA SER A 91 -3.64 -3.81 38.02
C SER A 91 -2.21 -3.66 38.55
N GLU A 92 -2.01 -2.82 39.56
CA GLU A 92 -0.73 -2.67 40.28
C GLU A 92 -0.55 -3.75 41.36
N LYS A 93 -0.96 -5.00 41.08
CA LYS A 93 -0.96 -6.12 42.04
C LYS A 93 0.42 -6.39 42.67
N TRP A 94 1.50 -5.99 41.99
CA TRP A 94 2.89 -6.23 42.40
C TRP A 94 3.50 -5.10 43.24
N ILE A 95 2.80 -3.97 43.44
CA ILE A 95 3.32 -2.81 44.19
C ILE A 95 3.16 -2.98 45.72
N GLY A 96 2.35 -3.96 46.18
CA GLY A 96 2.24 -4.33 47.58
C GLY A 96 0.87 -4.90 47.97
N PRO A 97 0.78 -5.59 49.12
CA PRO A 97 -0.41 -6.34 49.55
C PRO A 97 -1.64 -5.48 49.90
N TYR A 98 -1.55 -4.15 49.83
CA TYR A 98 -2.59 -3.23 50.32
C TYR A 98 -3.35 -2.45 49.24
N HIS A 99 -3.02 -2.62 47.95
CA HIS A 99 -3.51 -1.70 46.90
C HIS A 99 -4.44 -2.27 45.84
N SER A 100 -4.73 -3.57 45.81
CA SER A 100 -5.83 -4.08 44.97
C SER A 100 -6.53 -5.29 45.59
N PRO A 101 -7.87 -5.23 45.81
CA PRO A 101 -8.66 -6.34 46.35
C PRO A 101 -8.99 -7.43 45.30
N SER A 102 -8.63 -7.25 44.03
CA SER A 102 -8.90 -8.23 42.98
C SER A 102 -7.71 -9.12 42.68
N ASP A 103 -7.93 -10.44 42.61
CA ASP A 103 -6.90 -11.43 42.29
C ASP A 103 -6.45 -11.43 40.80
N SER A 104 -7.01 -10.55 39.98
CA SER A 104 -6.81 -10.51 38.53
C SER A 104 -5.72 -9.54 38.08
N PHE A 105 -5.12 -9.78 36.89
CA PHE A 105 -4.11 -8.91 36.27
C PHE A 105 -4.67 -7.57 35.75
N MET A 106 -5.98 -7.48 35.55
CA MET A 106 -6.70 -6.30 35.07
C MET A 106 -7.91 -6.03 35.95
N ASP A 107 -8.23 -4.76 36.20
CA ASP A 107 -9.37 -4.34 37.03
C ASP A 107 -10.70 -4.48 36.26
N TRP A 108 -11.15 -5.72 36.03
CA TRP A 108 -12.32 -6.05 35.20
C TRP A 108 -13.63 -5.35 35.60
N TYR A 109 -13.78 -4.98 36.87
CA TYR A 109 -14.99 -4.31 37.37
C TYR A 109 -15.15 -2.88 36.83
N ARG A 110 -14.05 -2.23 36.44
CA ARG A 110 -14.04 -0.83 35.97
C ARG A 110 -14.25 -0.70 34.45
N ILE A 111 -14.32 -1.83 33.74
CA ILE A 111 -14.44 -1.86 32.30
C ILE A 111 -15.92 -1.90 31.92
N ASP A 112 -16.38 -0.96 31.08
CA ASP A 112 -17.69 -1.06 30.45
C ASP A 112 -17.64 -2.10 29.33
N TYR A 113 -18.23 -3.27 29.59
CA TYR A 113 -18.32 -4.38 28.64
C TYR A 113 -19.13 -4.04 27.38
N CYS A 114 -20.12 -3.16 27.46
CA CYS A 114 -20.92 -2.75 26.29
C CYS A 114 -20.07 -1.93 25.33
N ILE A 115 -19.26 -0.99 25.84
CA ILE A 115 -18.33 -0.20 25.01
C ILE A 115 -17.28 -1.11 24.38
N VAL A 116 -16.70 -2.03 25.15
CA VAL A 116 -15.74 -3.01 24.61
C VAL A 116 -16.40 -3.82 23.49
N THR A 117 -17.62 -4.31 23.69
CA THR A 117 -18.35 -5.09 22.68
C THR A 117 -18.59 -4.26 21.41
N ILE A 118 -19.02 -3.00 21.56
CA ILE A 118 -19.18 -2.08 20.44
C ILE A 118 -17.86 -1.91 19.68
N LEU A 119 -16.74 -1.69 20.38
CA LEU A 119 -15.41 -1.52 19.77
C LEU A 119 -14.89 -2.78 19.08
N VAL A 120 -15.15 -3.95 19.64
CA VAL A 120 -14.85 -5.25 19.01
C VAL A 120 -15.62 -5.39 17.71
N VAL A 121 -16.92 -5.11 17.74
CA VAL A 121 -17.78 -5.17 16.55
C VAL A 121 -17.32 -4.12 15.52
N PHE A 122 -16.86 -2.93 15.93
CA PHE A 122 -16.24 -1.96 15.03
C PHE A 122 -14.96 -2.48 14.38
N CYS A 123 -14.08 -3.13 15.12
CA CYS A 123 -12.84 -3.71 14.59
C CYS A 123 -13.13 -4.73 13.47
N ILE A 124 -14.21 -5.51 13.63
CA ILE A 124 -14.69 -6.48 12.64
C ILE A 124 -15.33 -5.78 11.44
N SER A 125 -16.17 -4.77 11.70
CA SER A 125 -17.02 -4.13 10.69
C SER A 125 -16.29 -3.10 9.82
N PHE A 126 -15.01 -2.86 10.09
CA PHE A 126 -14.20 -1.89 9.34
C PHE A 126 -13.71 -2.41 7.98
N GLN A 127 -14.20 -3.55 7.51
CA GLN A 127 -13.90 -4.06 6.18
C GLN A 127 -14.78 -3.36 5.13
N GLU A 128 -14.21 -3.03 3.98
CA GLU A 128 -14.88 -2.31 2.86
C GLU A 128 -16.20 -2.97 2.44
N ARG A 129 -16.32 -4.30 2.62
CA ARG A 129 -17.49 -5.09 2.26
C ARG A 129 -18.70 -4.89 3.19
N PHE A 130 -18.50 -4.39 4.41
CA PHE A 130 -19.54 -4.27 5.44
C PHE A 130 -19.88 -2.81 5.80
N PHE A 131 -19.80 -1.90 4.83
CA PHE A 131 -20.21 -0.51 5.01
C PHE A 131 -21.60 -0.30 5.66
N PRO A 132 -22.69 -1.01 5.28
CA PRO A 132 -23.99 -0.83 5.92
C PRO A 132 -24.00 -1.31 7.38
N LEU A 133 -23.28 -2.39 7.69
CA LEU A 133 -23.12 -2.89 9.06
C LEU A 133 -22.45 -1.81 9.94
N ARG A 134 -21.43 -1.15 9.41
CA ARG A 134 -20.73 -0.06 10.10
C ARG A 134 -21.62 1.14 10.41
N ILE A 135 -22.58 1.47 9.54
CA ILE A 135 -23.59 2.49 9.82
C ILE A 135 -24.50 2.03 10.96
N LEU A 136 -25.01 0.79 10.90
CA LEU A 136 -25.88 0.23 11.92
C LEU A 136 -25.22 0.25 13.31
N ILE A 137 -23.95 -0.17 13.40
CA ILE A 137 -23.23 -0.22 14.68
C ILE A 137 -22.97 1.18 15.24
N ASN A 138 -22.69 2.16 14.38
CA ASN A 138 -22.60 3.55 14.84
C ASN A 138 -23.93 4.06 15.39
N ILE A 139 -25.07 3.67 14.81
CA ILE A 139 -26.39 4.03 15.33
C ILE A 139 -26.61 3.39 16.71
N VAL A 140 -26.27 2.11 16.86
CA VAL A 140 -26.36 1.42 18.16
C VAL A 140 -25.46 2.08 19.20
N ALA A 141 -24.21 2.39 18.84
CA ALA A 141 -23.26 3.08 19.70
C ALA A 141 -23.74 4.48 20.09
N PHE A 142 -24.38 5.19 19.17
CA PHE A 142 -24.98 6.50 19.40
C PHE A 142 -26.11 6.42 20.43
N ILE A 143 -27.05 5.47 20.25
CA ILE A 143 -28.17 5.26 21.17
C ILE A 143 -27.64 4.90 22.57
N TYR A 144 -26.68 3.97 22.66
CA TYR A 144 -26.10 3.57 23.94
C TYR A 144 -25.39 4.74 24.65
N SER A 145 -24.55 5.49 23.92
CA SER A 145 -23.82 6.66 24.45
C SER A 145 -24.77 7.78 24.90
N TYR A 146 -25.88 8.00 24.21
CA TYR A 146 -26.89 8.98 24.61
C TYR A 146 -27.65 8.59 25.89
N TRP A 147 -27.94 7.30 26.06
CA TRP A 147 -28.73 6.80 27.20
C TRP A 147 -27.92 6.65 28.49
N PHE A 148 -26.68 6.13 28.40
CA PHE A 148 -25.86 5.81 29.57
C PHE A 148 -24.81 6.88 29.89
N TYR A 149 -24.40 7.68 28.90
CA TYR A 149 -23.38 8.71 29.03
C TYR A 149 -23.93 10.10 28.68
N SER A 150 -23.06 11.11 28.76
CA SER A 150 -23.40 12.49 28.38
C SER A 150 -23.39 12.71 26.86
N TRP A 151 -24.14 13.70 26.39
CA TRP A 151 -24.18 14.13 24.98
C TRP A 151 -22.80 14.44 24.36
N LYS A 152 -21.78 14.76 25.18
CA LYS A 152 -20.40 14.99 24.72
C LYS A 152 -19.77 13.73 24.12
N TYR A 153 -20.10 12.55 24.66
CA TYR A 153 -19.56 11.26 24.22
C TYR A 153 -20.23 10.75 22.94
N VAL A 154 -21.39 11.30 22.61
CA VAL A 154 -22.07 11.08 21.34
C VAL A 154 -21.23 11.63 20.18
N LEU A 155 -20.56 12.78 20.38
CA LEU A 155 -19.69 13.39 19.37
C LEU A 155 -18.47 12.52 19.01
N ALA A 156 -17.98 11.71 19.95
CA ALA A 156 -16.86 10.81 19.72
C ALA A 156 -17.19 9.72 18.68
N PHE A 157 -18.43 9.25 18.64
CA PHE A 157 -18.86 8.25 17.65
C PHE A 157 -19.36 8.88 16.34
N THR A 158 -19.87 10.12 16.36
CA THR A 158 -20.38 10.78 15.14
C THR A 158 -19.26 11.35 14.26
N TYR A 159 -18.20 11.91 14.85
CA TYR A 159 -17.11 12.51 14.08
C TYR A 159 -16.49 11.56 13.04
N PRO A 160 -16.12 10.32 13.39
CA PRO A 160 -15.50 9.41 12.42
C PRO A 160 -16.50 8.85 11.39
N LEU A 161 -17.80 8.81 11.72
CA LEU A 161 -18.88 8.46 10.80
C LEU A 161 -19.01 9.53 9.71
N VAL A 162 -19.09 10.80 10.10
CA VAL A 162 -19.16 11.94 9.18
C VAL A 162 -17.94 11.97 8.27
N CYS A 163 -16.73 11.80 8.83
CA CYS A 163 -15.52 11.73 8.00
C CYS A 163 -15.57 10.56 7.00
N SER A 164 -16.11 9.40 7.39
CA SER A 164 -16.21 8.26 6.46
C SER A 164 -17.25 8.44 5.37
N LEU A 165 -18.36 9.13 5.64
CA LEU A 165 -19.34 9.49 4.62
C LEU A 165 -18.76 10.51 3.64
N LEU A 166 -18.05 11.53 4.14
CA LEU A 166 -17.41 12.53 3.29
C LEU A 166 -16.35 11.91 2.38
N VAL A 167 -15.52 11.02 2.91
CA VAL A 167 -14.52 10.30 2.11
C VAL A 167 -15.19 9.38 1.10
N TYR A 168 -16.23 8.62 1.49
CA TYR A 168 -16.97 7.74 0.58
C TYR A 168 -17.63 8.51 -0.58
N GLN A 169 -18.24 9.67 -0.29
CA GLN A 169 -18.83 10.53 -1.30
C GLN A 169 -17.78 11.11 -2.26
N ASP A 170 -16.61 11.51 -1.74
CA ASP A 170 -15.49 11.97 -2.57
C ASP A 170 -15.00 10.86 -3.51
N GLN A 171 -14.87 9.61 -3.04
CA GLN A 171 -14.49 8.47 -3.87
C GLN A 171 -15.51 8.19 -4.98
N ASN A 172 -16.82 8.19 -4.66
CA ASN A 172 -17.86 7.98 -5.66
C ASN A 172 -17.91 9.13 -6.68
N SER A 173 -17.70 10.37 -6.24
CA SER A 173 -17.70 11.54 -7.15
C SER A 173 -16.54 11.52 -8.16
N LYS A 174 -15.38 10.97 -7.76
CA LYS A 174 -14.19 10.83 -8.60
C LYS A 174 -14.27 9.59 -9.48
N SER A 175 -14.75 8.46 -8.95
CA SER A 175 -15.00 7.23 -9.70
C SER A 175 -15.95 7.45 -10.88
N ASN A 176 -17.02 8.24 -10.67
CA ASN A 176 -17.96 8.60 -11.74
C ASN A 176 -17.33 9.50 -12.83
N LYS A 177 -16.23 10.21 -12.54
CA LYS A 177 -15.49 11.00 -13.53
C LYS A 177 -14.43 10.18 -14.28
N SER A 178 -13.88 9.12 -13.68
CA SER A 178 -12.90 8.22 -14.31
C SER A 178 -13.52 7.00 -15.00
N GLN A 179 -14.78 6.67 -14.73
CA GLN A 179 -15.49 5.55 -15.38
C GLN A 179 -15.83 5.76 -16.85
N GLN A 180 -15.61 6.96 -17.42
CA GLN A 180 -15.78 7.17 -18.86
C GLN A 180 -14.60 6.62 -19.69
N THR A 181 -13.50 6.18 -19.06
CA THR A 181 -12.28 5.71 -19.74
C THR A 181 -11.50 4.70 -18.88
N SER A 182 -12.06 3.51 -18.66
CA SER A 182 -11.37 2.19 -18.59
C SER A 182 -12.20 1.15 -17.83
N ILE A 183 -12.77 0.24 -18.61
CA ILE A 183 -12.98 -1.21 -18.40
C ILE A 183 -13.01 -1.70 -16.94
N SER A 184 -14.22 -2.12 -16.54
CA SER A 184 -14.62 -3.17 -15.59
C SER A 184 -13.58 -3.93 -14.74
N SER A 185 -13.95 -4.08 -13.46
CA SER A 185 -13.66 -5.15 -12.50
C SER A 185 -12.25 -5.27 -11.95
N ASN A 186 -12.08 -5.04 -10.63
CA ASN A 186 -11.15 -5.67 -9.66
C ASN A 186 -9.69 -6.01 -10.07
N SER A 187 -9.20 -5.56 -11.22
CA SER A 187 -7.86 -5.84 -11.73
C SER A 187 -6.99 -4.61 -11.57
N LEU A 188 -5.76 -4.83 -11.11
CA LEU A 188 -4.72 -3.80 -11.05
C LEU A 188 -4.54 -3.13 -12.43
N PRO A 189 -4.29 -1.81 -12.46
CA PRO A 189 -4.14 -1.09 -13.72
C PRO A 189 -2.95 -1.67 -14.49
N ALA A 190 -3.18 -2.10 -15.73
CA ALA A 190 -2.14 -2.58 -16.62
C ALA A 190 -1.50 -1.40 -17.35
N HIS A 191 -0.17 -1.35 -17.40
CA HIS A 191 0.54 -0.34 -18.17
C HIS A 191 0.27 -0.51 -19.67
N TRP A 192 -0.12 0.57 -20.36
CA TRP A 192 -0.25 0.59 -21.81
C TRP A 192 1.00 1.21 -22.41
N CYS A 193 1.88 0.39 -22.98
CA CYS A 193 3.06 0.87 -23.70
C CYS A 193 2.63 1.54 -25.02
N SER A 194 2.07 2.75 -24.94
CA SER A 194 1.69 3.55 -26.12
C SER A 194 2.88 4.34 -26.62
N THR A 195 3.03 4.40 -27.95
CA THR A 195 4.02 5.25 -28.62
C THR A 195 3.55 6.70 -28.76
N ASN A 196 2.28 6.99 -28.43
CA ASN A 196 1.70 8.33 -28.52
C ASN A 196 1.90 9.13 -27.23
N ALA A 197 2.49 10.32 -27.37
CA ALA A 197 2.77 11.22 -26.27
C ALA A 197 1.52 11.66 -25.49
N TYR A 198 0.37 11.83 -26.15
CA TYR A 198 -0.87 12.23 -25.49
C TYR A 198 -1.39 11.13 -24.55
N ASP A 199 -1.43 9.89 -25.04
CA ASP A 199 -1.96 8.75 -24.28
C ASP A 199 -1.11 8.47 -23.03
N LEU A 200 0.21 8.64 -23.12
CA LEU A 200 1.10 8.45 -21.98
C LEU A 200 0.95 9.54 -20.90
N ARG A 201 0.71 10.80 -21.31
CA ARG A 201 0.38 11.88 -20.35
C ARG A 201 -0.95 11.58 -19.66
N TYR A 202 -1.95 11.17 -20.44
CA TYR A 202 -3.26 10.78 -19.91
C TYR A 202 -3.16 9.61 -18.92
N GLU A 203 -2.41 8.56 -19.27
CA GLU A 203 -2.14 7.42 -18.40
C GLU A 203 -1.45 7.85 -17.10
N THR A 204 -0.48 8.76 -17.19
CA THR A 204 0.21 9.35 -16.02
C THR A 204 -0.78 10.04 -15.08
N ASP A 205 -1.71 10.83 -15.61
CA ASP A 205 -2.71 11.50 -14.79
C ASP A 205 -3.68 10.51 -14.14
N CYS A 206 -4.11 9.48 -14.86
CA CYS A 206 -4.94 8.40 -14.31
C CYS A 206 -4.22 7.66 -13.18
N LEU A 207 -2.98 7.21 -13.39
CA LEU A 207 -2.18 6.49 -12.39
C LEU A 207 -1.86 7.35 -11.17
N ARG A 208 -1.55 8.63 -11.37
CA ARG A 208 -1.36 9.60 -10.29
C ARG A 208 -2.62 9.75 -9.45
N MET A 209 -3.79 9.84 -10.10
CA MET A 209 -5.07 9.96 -9.40
C MET A 209 -5.38 8.71 -8.58
N ASP A 210 -5.18 7.52 -9.15
CA ASP A 210 -5.37 6.24 -8.44
C ASP A 210 -4.41 6.09 -7.25
N PHE A 211 -3.12 6.40 -7.44
CA PHE A 211 -2.13 6.40 -6.36
C PHE A 211 -2.54 7.34 -5.21
N ASN A 212 -2.94 8.58 -5.52
CA ASN A 212 -3.38 9.54 -4.51
C ASN A 212 -4.66 9.08 -3.79
N GLN A 213 -5.57 8.43 -4.51
CA GLN A 213 -6.78 7.86 -3.95
C GLN A 213 -6.48 6.73 -2.97
N ARG A 214 -5.54 5.84 -3.31
CA ARG A 214 -5.05 4.77 -2.42
C ARG A 214 -4.35 5.33 -1.18
N ILE A 215 -3.45 6.29 -1.33
CA ILE A 215 -2.78 6.93 -0.18
C ILE A 215 -3.78 7.61 0.76
N ARG A 216 -4.76 8.35 0.20
CA ARG A 216 -5.84 8.96 1.00
C ARG A 216 -6.61 7.90 1.78
N HIS A 217 -6.95 6.79 1.12
CA HIS A 217 -7.66 5.68 1.74
C HIS A 217 -6.86 5.03 2.88
N ILE A 218 -5.57 4.74 2.66
CA ILE A 218 -4.65 4.19 3.67
C ILE A 218 -4.61 5.10 4.90
N LEU A 219 -4.34 6.39 4.71
CA LEU A 219 -4.21 7.33 5.82
C LEU A 219 -5.52 7.45 6.61
N PHE A 220 -6.65 7.53 5.91
CA PHE A 220 -7.96 7.61 6.54
C PHE A 220 -8.30 6.34 7.33
N SER A 221 -8.08 5.17 6.73
CA SER A 221 -8.35 3.87 7.34
C SER A 221 -7.47 3.59 8.56
N SER A 222 -6.19 3.97 8.50
CA SER A 222 -5.26 3.90 9.63
C SER A 222 -5.69 4.82 10.76
N PHE A 223 -6.00 6.09 10.45
CA PHE A 223 -6.39 7.08 11.45
C PHE A 223 -7.67 6.66 12.16
N LEU A 224 -8.62 6.13 11.41
CA LEU A 224 -9.89 5.69 11.93
C LEU A 224 -9.77 4.45 12.82
N SER A 225 -8.92 3.49 12.42
CA SER A 225 -8.59 2.33 13.25
C SER A 225 -7.91 2.76 14.55
N PHE A 226 -6.93 3.67 14.47
CA PHE A 226 -6.27 4.27 15.64
C PHE A 226 -7.26 5.02 16.55
N TYR A 227 -8.19 5.76 15.97
CA TYR A 227 -9.21 6.49 16.72
C TYR A 227 -10.04 5.55 17.59
N TYR A 228 -10.60 4.49 17.01
CA TYR A 228 -11.43 3.53 17.75
C TYR A 228 -10.62 2.66 18.72
N ILE A 229 -9.36 2.35 18.41
CA ILE A 229 -8.53 1.49 19.27
C ILE A 229 -7.92 2.27 20.43
N CYS A 230 -7.45 3.50 20.22
CA CYS A 230 -6.68 4.25 21.23
C CYS A 230 -7.45 5.44 21.82
N ILE A 231 -8.10 6.26 20.97
CA ILE A 231 -8.73 7.50 21.42
C ILE A 231 -10.06 7.21 22.13
N VAL A 232 -10.88 6.31 21.59
CA VAL A 232 -12.19 6.00 22.18
C VAL A 232 -12.05 5.38 23.58
N PRO A 233 -11.24 4.32 23.82
CA PRO A 233 -11.05 3.80 25.17
C PRO A 233 -10.52 4.84 26.16
N LEU A 234 -9.69 5.78 25.71
CA LEU A 234 -9.19 6.86 26.55
C LEU A 234 -10.28 7.87 26.92
N ALA A 235 -11.21 8.16 26.00
CA ALA A 235 -12.31 9.09 26.23
C ALA A 235 -13.31 8.54 27.27
N PHE A 236 -13.55 7.23 27.27
CA PHE A 236 -14.49 6.57 28.19
C PHE A 236 -13.86 6.08 29.49
N CYS A 237 -12.56 6.33 29.70
CA CYS A 237 -11.87 5.98 30.94
C CYS A 237 -12.22 6.96 32.06
N ASP A 238 -12.52 6.44 33.26
CA ASP A 238 -12.71 7.23 34.47
C ASP A 238 -11.38 7.85 34.93
N THR A 239 -11.13 9.11 34.53
CA THR A 239 -9.89 9.85 34.80
C THR A 239 -9.64 10.15 36.28
N GLN A 240 -10.67 10.05 37.13
CA GLN A 240 -10.57 10.37 38.56
C GLN A 240 -9.99 9.24 39.41
N ASN A 241 -10.17 7.98 38.99
CA ASN A 241 -9.87 6.81 39.81
C ASN A 241 -8.68 5.98 39.31
N ILE A 242 -8.13 6.32 38.13
CA ILE A 242 -7.05 5.58 37.46
C ILE A 242 -5.90 6.55 37.16
N ARG A 243 -4.68 6.19 37.60
CA ARG A 243 -3.46 6.93 37.24
C ARG A 243 -3.05 6.58 35.82
N LEU A 244 -3.48 7.41 34.87
CA LEU A 244 -3.14 7.27 33.45
C LEU A 244 -1.72 7.78 33.17
N ASP A 245 -0.87 6.92 32.62
CA ASP A 245 0.43 7.30 32.07
C ASP A 245 0.27 7.73 30.61
N ILE A 246 -0.05 9.00 30.40
CA ILE A 246 -0.37 9.54 29.07
C ILE A 246 0.81 9.39 28.10
N VAL A 247 2.06 9.46 28.59
CA VAL A 247 3.25 9.31 27.75
C VAL A 247 3.33 7.90 27.18
N LEU A 248 3.13 6.90 28.03
CA LEU A 248 3.09 5.49 27.61
C LEU A 248 1.96 5.23 26.60
N LEU A 249 0.75 5.73 26.89
CA LEU A 249 -0.40 5.56 26.00
C LEU A 249 -0.17 6.25 24.65
N LEU A 250 0.43 7.44 24.64
CA LEU A 250 0.76 8.17 23.42
C LEU A 250 1.82 7.43 22.61
N GLN A 251 2.86 6.90 23.28
CA GLN A 251 3.91 6.12 22.64
C GLN A 251 3.37 4.84 21.99
N TYR A 252 2.55 4.08 22.73
CA TYR A 252 1.88 2.89 22.20
C TYR A 252 0.96 3.25 21.02
N GLY A 253 0.14 4.28 21.20
CA GLY A 253 -0.78 4.76 20.16
C GLY A 253 -0.09 5.22 18.89
N PHE A 254 1.01 5.96 19.01
CA PHE A 254 1.81 6.39 17.85
C PHE A 254 2.46 5.19 17.14
N SER A 255 3.01 4.24 17.89
CA SER A 255 3.61 3.02 17.35
C SER A 255 2.55 2.18 16.63
N LEU A 256 1.35 2.05 17.20
CA LEU A 256 0.21 1.38 16.58
C LEU A 256 -0.21 2.06 15.27
N PHE A 257 -0.34 3.39 15.28
CA PHE A 257 -0.77 4.16 14.11
C PHE A 257 0.19 3.98 12.94
N LEU A 258 1.50 4.05 13.18
CA LEU A 258 2.51 3.77 12.15
C LEU A 258 2.43 2.32 11.67
N SER A 259 2.27 1.36 12.59
CA SER A 259 2.13 -0.07 12.24
C SER A 259 0.92 -0.32 11.32
N LEU A 260 -0.22 0.31 11.61
CA LEU A 260 -1.41 0.26 10.78
C LEU A 260 -1.17 0.83 9.39
N ILE A 261 -0.52 1.99 9.28
CA ILE A 261 -0.15 2.57 7.97
C ILE A 261 0.65 1.57 7.17
N MET A 262 1.65 0.92 7.76
CA MET A 262 2.53 0.00 7.04
C MET A 262 1.80 -1.27 6.58
N ILE A 263 0.91 -1.83 7.42
CA ILE A 263 0.05 -2.97 7.05
C ILE A 263 -0.86 -2.60 5.86
N TYR A 264 -1.48 -1.42 5.90
CA TYR A 264 -2.35 -0.96 4.81
C TYR A 264 -1.55 -0.64 3.54
N VAL A 265 -0.37 -0.04 3.64
CA VAL A 265 0.52 0.22 2.50
C VAL A 265 0.92 -1.09 1.82
N SER A 266 1.28 -2.13 2.58
CA SER A 266 1.69 -3.42 1.99
C SER A 266 0.59 -4.09 1.17
N HIS A 267 -0.68 -3.84 1.50
CA HIS A 267 -1.82 -4.43 0.78
C HIS A 267 -2.31 -3.56 -0.39
N TYR A 268 -2.53 -2.25 -0.15
CA TYR A 268 -3.12 -1.36 -1.15
C TYR A 268 -2.12 -0.84 -2.19
N LEU A 269 -0.82 -0.90 -1.91
CA LEU A 269 0.26 -0.62 -2.87
C LEU A 269 1.08 -1.90 -3.12
N PRO A 270 0.53 -2.89 -3.83
CA PRO A 270 1.28 -4.09 -4.18
C PRO A 270 2.41 -3.76 -5.16
N LEU A 271 3.42 -4.63 -5.19
CA LEU A 271 4.59 -4.51 -6.08
C LEU A 271 4.19 -4.33 -7.56
N GLU A 272 3.11 -4.97 -8.00
CA GLU A 272 2.60 -4.86 -9.37
C GLU A 272 2.26 -3.42 -9.74
N LEU A 273 1.52 -2.71 -8.88
CA LEU A 273 1.18 -1.31 -9.08
C LEU A 273 2.45 -0.45 -9.14
N LEU A 274 3.43 -0.73 -8.27
CA LEU A 274 4.68 0.00 -8.23
C LEU A 274 5.51 -0.19 -9.50
N THR A 275 5.49 -1.39 -10.09
CA THR A 275 6.17 -1.66 -11.37
C THR A 275 5.49 -0.94 -12.54
N VAL A 276 4.16 -0.85 -12.53
CA VAL A 276 3.38 -0.08 -13.52
C VAL A 276 3.69 1.41 -13.40
N LEU A 277 3.70 1.96 -12.17
CA LEU A 277 4.08 3.34 -11.90
C LEU A 277 5.52 3.63 -12.35
N HIS A 278 6.45 2.71 -12.09
CA HIS A 278 7.84 2.85 -12.52
C HIS A 278 7.98 2.86 -14.05
N ARG A 279 7.33 1.91 -14.74
CA ARG A 279 7.35 1.83 -16.21
C ARG A 279 6.84 3.11 -16.85
N ASN A 280 5.67 3.58 -16.39
CA ASN A 280 5.12 4.83 -16.89
C ASN A 280 6.02 6.04 -16.54
N GLY A 281 6.54 6.10 -15.31
CA GLY A 281 7.48 7.15 -14.90
C GLY A 281 8.75 7.22 -15.76
N LYS A 282 9.25 6.07 -16.22
CA LYS A 282 10.40 5.98 -17.13
C LYS A 282 10.06 6.48 -18.54
N HIS A 283 8.88 6.13 -19.07
CA HIS A 283 8.40 6.60 -20.38
C HIS A 283 8.08 8.10 -20.38
N LEU A 284 7.56 8.63 -19.27
CA LEU A 284 7.21 10.05 -19.13
C LEU A 284 8.44 10.95 -19.25
N GLY A 285 9.56 10.53 -18.66
CA GLY A 285 10.82 11.27 -18.67
C GLY A 285 10.80 12.57 -17.87
N LEU A 286 11.95 13.24 -17.81
CA LEU A 286 12.19 14.43 -16.98
C LEU A 286 12.68 15.61 -17.81
N TRP A 287 12.10 16.78 -17.57
CA TRP A 287 12.60 18.07 -18.06
C TRP A 287 13.50 18.73 -17.01
N GLN A 288 14.71 19.10 -17.41
CA GLN A 288 15.62 19.91 -16.62
C GLN A 288 15.52 21.37 -17.08
N CYS A 289 15.22 22.29 -16.17
CA CYS A 289 15.23 23.71 -16.49
C CYS A 289 16.68 24.18 -16.64
N LEU A 290 16.99 24.80 -17.77
CA LEU A 290 18.31 25.39 -18.03
C LEU A 290 18.28 26.89 -17.77
N PRO A 291 19.37 27.47 -17.21
CA PRO A 291 19.50 28.92 -17.10
C PRO A 291 19.52 29.54 -18.51
N THR A 292 18.78 30.63 -18.71
CA THR A 292 18.56 31.30 -20.01
C THR A 292 19.83 31.84 -20.68
N HIS A 293 20.97 31.82 -19.99
CA HIS A 293 22.21 32.41 -20.46
C HIS A 293 22.97 31.41 -21.36
N ASN A 294 23.11 31.77 -22.64
CA ASN A 294 23.91 31.12 -23.68
C ASN A 294 23.30 29.88 -24.35
N HIS A 295 22.13 30.05 -24.98
CA HIS A 295 21.56 29.03 -25.86
C HIS A 295 21.36 29.55 -27.30
N PRO A 296 21.50 28.68 -28.31
CA PRO A 296 21.36 29.06 -29.71
C PRO A 296 19.97 29.69 -29.97
N SER A 297 19.92 30.61 -30.93
CA SER A 297 18.74 31.46 -31.22
C SER A 297 17.51 30.71 -31.75
N MET A 298 17.67 29.45 -32.17
CA MET A 298 16.59 28.65 -32.75
C MET A 298 16.36 27.39 -31.92
N ILE A 299 15.57 27.54 -30.85
CA ILE A 299 15.10 26.44 -30.00
C ILE A 299 13.63 26.18 -30.36
N PRO A 300 13.24 24.93 -30.65
CA PRO A 300 11.85 24.60 -30.94
C PRO A 300 10.94 24.95 -29.75
N LEU A 301 9.77 25.53 -30.04
CA LEU A 301 8.72 25.71 -29.05
C LEU A 301 8.14 24.35 -28.70
N TRP A 302 7.79 24.14 -27.42
CA TRP A 302 7.09 22.94 -27.02
C TRP A 302 5.71 22.90 -27.67
N ASP A 303 5.42 21.82 -28.40
CA ASP A 303 4.10 21.55 -28.94
C ASP A 303 3.42 20.45 -28.11
N GLU A 304 2.20 20.76 -27.67
CA GLU A 304 1.33 19.87 -26.91
C GLU A 304 0.81 18.72 -27.77
N LYS A 305 0.55 19.00 -29.06
CA LYS A 305 -0.05 18.06 -30.01
C LYS A 305 0.96 17.14 -30.69
N ASN A 306 2.25 17.31 -30.42
CA ASN A 306 3.27 16.45 -30.99
C ASN A 306 3.04 15.01 -30.50
N PRO A 307 2.75 14.05 -31.41
CA PRO A 307 2.48 12.67 -31.02
C PRO A 307 3.75 11.90 -30.63
N THR A 308 4.93 12.39 -31.02
CA THR A 308 6.20 11.69 -30.76
C THR A 308 6.85 12.15 -29.46
N ALA A 309 7.53 11.22 -28.78
CA ALA A 309 8.36 11.52 -27.64
C ALA A 309 9.58 12.34 -28.08
N TYR A 310 9.95 13.36 -27.30
CA TYR A 310 11.16 14.12 -27.56
C TYR A 310 12.39 13.27 -27.25
N GLU A 311 13.40 13.30 -28.12
CA GLU A 311 14.61 12.51 -27.97
C GLU A 311 15.42 12.93 -26.71
N ALA A 312 16.34 12.06 -26.28
CA ALA A 312 17.23 12.37 -25.17
C ALA A 312 18.07 13.61 -25.49
N ASN A 313 18.26 14.50 -24.50
CA ASN A 313 18.97 15.79 -24.65
C ASN A 313 18.32 16.85 -25.56
N SER A 314 17.14 16.63 -26.13
CA SER A 314 16.44 17.66 -26.90
C SER A 314 16.15 18.89 -26.04
N VAL A 315 16.31 20.08 -26.61
CA VAL A 315 16.06 21.35 -25.92
C VAL A 315 14.80 21.98 -26.49
N VAL A 316 13.89 22.39 -25.60
CA VAL A 316 12.59 22.93 -25.97
C VAL A 316 12.29 24.18 -25.13
N LYS A 317 11.70 25.19 -25.75
CA LYS A 317 11.27 26.43 -25.08
C LYS A 317 9.80 26.33 -24.69
N HIS A 318 9.50 26.56 -23.41
CA HIS A 318 8.13 26.61 -22.90
C HIS A 318 8.00 27.71 -21.84
N LYS A 319 6.92 28.51 -21.89
CA LYS A 319 6.64 29.59 -20.91
C LYS A 319 7.85 30.50 -20.58
N ARG A 320 8.61 30.90 -21.61
CA ARG A 320 9.84 31.74 -21.55
C ARG A 320 11.06 31.10 -20.86
N GLN A 321 10.97 29.83 -20.46
CA GLN A 321 12.08 29.04 -19.95
C GLN A 321 12.54 28.01 -20.98
N ILE A 322 13.80 27.60 -20.87
CA ILE A 322 14.40 26.59 -21.74
C ILE A 322 14.50 25.31 -20.91
N TYR A 323 13.96 24.23 -21.44
CA TYR A 323 14.00 22.92 -20.81
C TYR A 323 14.81 21.97 -21.67
N ARG A 324 15.61 21.14 -21.02
CA ARG A 324 16.37 20.06 -21.65
C ARG A 324 15.81 18.72 -21.21
N SER A 325 15.57 17.85 -22.18
CA SER A 325 15.22 16.45 -21.97
C SER A 325 16.35 15.73 -21.25
N SER A 326 16.03 14.87 -20.28
CA SER A 326 17.01 14.08 -19.53
C SER A 326 17.97 13.32 -20.45
N ASN A 327 19.22 13.14 -20.01
CA ASN A 327 20.29 12.58 -20.84
C ASN A 327 20.08 11.11 -21.24
N SER A 328 19.22 10.37 -20.54
CA SER A 328 19.14 8.90 -20.61
C SER A 328 17.84 8.34 -21.17
N SER A 329 16.81 9.15 -21.39
CA SER A 329 15.51 8.67 -21.87
C SER A 329 14.77 9.72 -22.70
N SER A 330 13.90 9.26 -23.60
CA SER A 330 12.95 10.14 -24.28
C SER A 330 12.03 10.81 -23.26
N THR A 331 11.59 12.03 -23.57
CA THR A 331 10.73 12.82 -22.69
C THR A 331 9.40 13.12 -23.36
N VAL A 332 8.33 12.81 -22.64
CA VAL A 332 6.95 13.03 -23.06
C VAL A 332 6.25 14.03 -22.15
N ALA A 333 6.76 14.24 -20.93
CA ALA A 333 6.23 15.16 -19.92
C ALA A 333 5.92 16.57 -20.46
N GLU A 334 5.04 17.29 -19.76
CA GLU A 334 4.82 18.71 -20.03
C GLU A 334 5.91 19.52 -19.30
N PRO A 335 6.69 20.35 -20.00
CA PRO A 335 7.74 21.14 -19.38
C PRO A 335 7.14 22.16 -18.39
N GLY A 336 7.64 22.18 -17.16
CA GLY A 336 7.17 23.08 -16.11
C GLY A 336 5.93 22.59 -15.35
N ASN A 337 5.36 21.42 -15.69
CA ASN A 337 4.29 20.81 -14.90
C ASN A 337 4.87 20.11 -13.67
N MET A 338 4.60 20.66 -12.48
CA MET A 338 5.14 20.13 -11.21
C MET A 338 4.66 18.70 -10.90
N TYR A 339 3.49 18.30 -11.38
CA TYR A 339 2.95 16.96 -11.14
C TYR A 339 3.72 15.90 -11.91
N HIS A 340 4.01 16.15 -13.19
CA HIS A 340 4.79 15.22 -14.02
C HIS A 340 6.24 15.14 -13.53
N THR A 341 6.83 16.26 -13.13
CA THR A 341 8.19 16.27 -12.56
C THR A 341 8.28 15.46 -11.27
N ARG A 342 7.34 15.65 -10.33
CA ARG A 342 7.33 14.88 -9.06
C ARG A 342 7.10 13.39 -9.31
N PHE A 343 6.17 13.05 -10.20
CA PHE A 343 5.87 11.67 -10.57
C PHE A 343 7.10 10.98 -11.17
N ALA A 344 7.78 11.64 -12.11
CA ALA A 344 8.97 11.10 -12.75
C ALA A 344 10.18 11.03 -11.81
N ILE A 345 10.32 11.94 -10.83
CA ILE A 345 11.38 11.83 -9.79
C ILE A 345 11.10 10.63 -8.87
N LEU A 346 9.85 10.48 -8.42
CA LEU A 346 9.47 9.47 -7.43
C LEU A 346 9.48 8.05 -8.02
N PHE A 347 8.96 7.89 -9.24
CA PHE A 347 8.79 6.60 -9.89
C PHE A 347 9.81 6.33 -11.00
N GLY A 348 10.55 7.33 -11.49
CA GLY A 348 11.53 7.13 -12.55
C GLY A 348 12.72 6.25 -12.15
N ARG A 349 13.02 6.16 -10.85
CA ARG A 349 13.97 5.15 -10.32
C ARG A 349 13.19 4.08 -9.56
N PRO A 350 13.42 2.77 -9.84
CA PRO A 350 12.60 1.71 -9.28
C PRO A 350 12.75 1.63 -7.75
N MET A 351 13.95 1.88 -7.23
CA MET A 351 14.26 1.64 -5.81
C MET A 351 13.86 2.74 -4.83
N ILE A 352 13.59 3.99 -5.27
CA ILE A 352 13.39 5.10 -4.32
C ILE A 352 12.20 4.85 -3.40
N PHE A 353 11.03 4.59 -3.98
CA PHE A 353 9.80 4.43 -3.21
C PHE A 353 9.81 3.20 -2.28
N PRO A 354 10.17 1.98 -2.73
CA PRO A 354 10.25 0.83 -1.83
C PRO A 354 11.33 0.99 -0.77
N LEU A 355 12.46 1.65 -1.08
CA LEU A 355 13.51 1.91 -0.10
C LEU A 355 13.05 2.88 0.98
N ILE A 356 12.26 3.92 0.63
CA ILE A 356 11.64 4.80 1.62
C ILE A 356 10.74 3.98 2.55
N LEU A 357 9.86 3.14 2.01
CA LEU A 357 8.98 2.28 2.83
C LEU A 357 9.77 1.31 3.72
N CYS A 358 10.79 0.65 3.17
CA CYS A 358 11.66 -0.26 3.93
C CYS A 358 12.40 0.49 5.05
N SER A 359 12.93 1.69 4.76
CA SER A 359 13.62 2.51 5.76
C SER A 359 12.68 2.93 6.90
N LEU A 360 11.46 3.37 6.59
CA LEU A 360 10.45 3.72 7.59
C LEU A 360 10.08 2.52 8.47
N GLN A 361 9.98 1.33 7.87
CA GLN A 361 9.69 0.10 8.61
C GLN A 361 10.83 -0.28 9.57
N ILE A 362 12.08 -0.23 9.10
CA ILE A 362 13.26 -0.54 9.94
C ILE A 362 13.35 0.46 11.09
N ILE A 363 13.15 1.75 10.83
CA ILE A 363 13.15 2.79 11.87
C ILE A 363 12.06 2.51 12.91
N LEU A 364 10.83 2.20 12.49
CA LEU A 364 9.74 1.85 13.40
C LEU A 364 10.10 0.66 14.30
N SER A 365 10.67 -0.41 13.72
CA SER A 365 11.06 -1.60 14.47
C SER A 365 12.22 -1.35 15.44
N ILE A 366 13.19 -0.50 15.06
CA ILE A 366 14.26 -0.08 15.97
C ILE A 366 13.68 0.71 17.15
N ILE A 367 12.75 1.63 16.89
CA ILE A 367 12.09 2.41 17.93
C ILE A 367 11.34 1.49 18.91
N GLN A 368 10.56 0.53 18.40
CA GLN A 368 9.85 -0.46 19.21
C GLN A 368 10.81 -1.31 20.05
N PHE A 369 11.92 -1.75 19.46
CA PHE A 369 12.95 -2.51 20.15
C PHE A 369 13.58 -1.68 21.27
N ILE A 370 13.96 -0.42 21.03
CA ILE A 370 14.50 0.47 22.06
C ILE A 370 13.52 0.61 23.24
N PHE A 371 12.23 0.83 22.97
CA PHE A 371 11.24 0.97 24.02
C PHE A 371 11.05 -0.27 24.89
N ILE A 372 11.24 -1.47 24.32
CA ILE A 372 11.23 -2.72 25.08
C ILE A 372 12.34 -2.74 26.16
N PHE A 373 13.51 -2.15 25.89
CA PHE A 373 14.61 -2.10 26.86
C PHE A 373 14.52 -0.93 27.84
N LEU A 374 13.96 0.19 27.42
CA LEU A 374 13.87 1.38 28.27
C LEU A 374 12.86 1.22 29.42
N ASP A 375 11.76 0.51 29.18
CA ASP A 375 10.69 0.33 30.15
C ASP A 375 10.56 -1.13 30.59
N PRO A 376 11.10 -1.53 31.77
CA PRO A 376 11.05 -2.93 32.23
C PRO A 376 9.67 -3.37 32.75
N ARG A 377 8.67 -2.49 32.71
CA ARG A 377 7.31 -2.76 33.19
C ARG A 377 6.66 -3.84 32.32
N TRP A 378 6.22 -4.95 32.92
CA TRP A 378 5.76 -6.15 32.20
C TRP A 378 4.69 -5.86 31.14
N PHE A 379 3.72 -4.99 31.43
CA PHE A 379 2.64 -4.64 30.50
C PHE A 379 3.13 -3.80 29.32
N VAL A 380 4.15 -2.95 29.53
CA VAL A 380 4.80 -2.18 28.47
C VAL A 380 5.57 -3.12 27.57
N VAL A 381 6.42 -3.98 28.15
CA VAL A 381 7.18 -4.99 27.42
C VAL A 381 6.25 -5.89 26.63
N PHE A 382 5.18 -6.41 27.25
CA PHE A 382 4.22 -7.29 26.60
C PHE A 382 3.50 -6.63 25.42
N SER A 383 3.00 -5.40 25.60
CA SER A 383 2.31 -4.66 24.53
C SER A 383 3.23 -4.32 23.36
N GLN A 384 4.46 -3.91 23.64
CA GLN A 384 5.45 -3.58 22.61
C GLN A 384 5.97 -4.84 21.90
N MET A 385 6.16 -5.95 22.63
CA MET A 385 6.58 -7.24 22.04
C MET A 385 5.55 -7.77 21.05
N ILE A 386 4.27 -7.77 21.41
CA ILE A 386 3.21 -8.22 20.50
C ILE A 386 3.16 -7.32 19.26
N LEU A 387 3.25 -6.00 19.43
CA LEU A 387 3.26 -5.08 18.30
C LEU A 387 4.48 -5.30 17.39
N PHE A 388 5.65 -5.58 17.96
CA PHE A 388 6.88 -5.92 17.23
C PHE A 388 6.74 -7.24 16.44
N ILE A 389 6.18 -8.28 17.06
CA ILE A 389 5.93 -9.58 16.40
C ILE A 389 5.00 -9.37 15.19
N MET A 390 3.92 -8.61 15.36
CA MET A 390 3.00 -8.32 14.25
C MET A 390 3.67 -7.52 13.13
N ASN A 391 4.55 -6.58 13.48
CA ASN A 391 5.34 -5.82 12.51
C ASN A 391 6.43 -6.64 11.80
N THR A 392 6.79 -7.83 12.30
CA THR A 392 7.74 -8.70 11.60
C THR A 392 7.16 -9.20 10.29
N TYR A 393 5.85 -9.40 10.22
CA TYR A 393 5.16 -9.78 8.98
C TYR A 393 5.31 -8.67 7.90
N THR A 394 5.09 -7.41 8.26
CA THR A 394 5.20 -6.28 7.32
C THR A 394 6.64 -6.02 6.89
N ILE A 395 7.62 -6.14 7.80
CA ILE A 395 9.06 -6.08 7.48
C ILE A 395 9.41 -7.12 6.42
N ARG A 396 9.04 -8.38 6.64
CA ARG A 396 9.35 -9.46 5.71
C ARG A 396 8.74 -9.19 4.33
N HIS A 397 7.51 -8.67 4.31
CA HIS A 397 6.83 -8.33 3.07
C HIS A 397 7.56 -7.20 2.31
N THR A 398 7.86 -6.08 2.96
CA THR A 398 8.52 -4.93 2.31
C THR A 398 9.95 -5.23 1.89
N ILE A 399 10.71 -6.00 2.68
CA ILE A 399 12.06 -6.45 2.31
C ILE A 399 12.00 -7.37 1.09
N ARG A 400 11.07 -8.34 1.06
CA ARG A 400 10.89 -9.23 -0.09
C ARG A 400 10.61 -8.43 -1.35
N ASP A 401 9.68 -7.48 -1.29
CA ASP A 401 9.29 -6.67 -2.45
C ASP A 401 10.43 -5.77 -2.93
N THR A 402 11.19 -5.19 -2.00
CA THR A 402 12.39 -4.40 -2.31
C THR A 402 13.48 -5.26 -2.95
N TYR A 403 13.71 -6.47 -2.44
CA TYR A 403 14.70 -7.41 -2.97
C TYR A 403 14.32 -7.93 -4.36
N LEU A 404 13.05 -8.28 -4.57
CA LEU A 404 12.55 -8.70 -5.88
C LEU A 404 12.71 -7.58 -6.92
N LEU A 405 12.45 -6.33 -6.53
CA LEU A 405 12.66 -5.19 -7.41
C LEU A 405 14.15 -4.97 -7.69
N TYR A 406 15.01 -5.14 -6.69
CA TYR A 406 16.46 -5.07 -6.89
C TYR A 406 16.91 -6.10 -7.93
N LEU A 407 16.55 -7.38 -7.75
CA LEU A 407 16.93 -8.49 -8.64
C LEU A 407 16.49 -8.28 -10.10
N VAL A 408 15.34 -7.62 -10.32
CA VAL A 408 14.81 -7.44 -11.67
C VAL A 408 15.51 -6.30 -12.40
N TYR A 409 15.93 -5.24 -11.69
CA TYR A 409 16.48 -4.03 -12.31
C TYR A 409 18.02 -3.91 -12.19
N TYR A 410 18.67 -4.75 -11.37
CA TYR A 410 20.11 -4.80 -11.13
C TYR A 410 20.59 -6.26 -11.06
#